data_AF-A0A931F8A2-F1
#
_entry.id   AF-A0A931F8A2-F1
#
_cell.length_a   1.000
_cell.length_b   1.000
_cell.length_c   1.000
_cell.angle_alpha   90.00
_cell.angle_beta   90.00
_cell.angle_gamma   90.00
#
_symmetry.space_group_name_H-M   'P 1'
#
loop_
_entity.id
_entity.type
_entity.pdbx_description
1 polymer ?
#
loop_
_entity_poly.entity_id
_entity_poly.type
_entity_poly.pdbx_seq_one_letter_code
_entity_poly.pdbx_strand_id
1 'polypeptide(L)'
;MFYSSSQNFSAFDFVLEHSYSEKIPEKLSPPNFSTVSEELNYVVSKVIHSFARVISVDLSPEFLLREDLHAIRMVVPGMLPMTFGEQYRRVSITRIKKYLKFKQEKFKGINLNPHPFP
;
A
#
# COMPACT_ATOMS: atom_id res chain seq x y z
N MET A 1 16.27 13.47 13.46
CA MET A 1 15.33 12.51 12.86
C MET A 1 14.04 13.29 12.57
N PHE A 2 13.48 13.26 11.36
CA PHE A 2 12.40 14.19 10.95
C PHE A 2 11.20 14.16 11.91
N TYR A 3 10.74 12.96 12.29
CA TYR A 3 9.59 12.75 13.17
C TYR A 3 9.84 13.08 14.66
N SER A 4 11.10 13.23 15.08
CA SER A 4 11.45 13.50 16.48
C SER A 4 11.79 14.97 16.74
N SER A 5 11.73 15.82 15.72
CA SER A 5 12.07 17.24 15.83
C SER A 5 10.83 18.03 16.23
N SER A 6 10.92 18.82 17.30
CA SER A 6 9.85 19.74 17.72
C SER A 6 9.48 20.75 16.63
N GLN A 7 10.42 21.09 15.75
CA GLN A 7 10.18 21.97 14.60
C GLN A 7 9.20 21.37 13.58
N ASN A 8 9.01 20.06 13.57
CA ASN A 8 8.14 19.35 12.64
C ASN A 8 6.81 18.91 13.26
N PHE A 9 6.50 19.33 14.50
CA PHE A 9 5.28 18.90 15.19
C PHE A 9 4.01 19.35 14.48
N SER A 10 4.02 20.53 13.87
CA SER A 10 2.88 21.04 13.09
C SER A 10 2.55 20.17 11.86
N ALA A 11 3.48 19.33 11.39
CA ALA A 11 3.19 18.38 10.32
C ALA A 11 2.23 17.25 10.76
N PHE A 12 1.97 17.11 12.07
CA PHE A 12 1.06 16.11 12.64
C PHE A 12 -0.27 16.70 13.13
N ASP A 13 -0.51 17.99 12.91
CA ASP A 13 -1.76 18.65 13.33
C ASP A 13 -3.00 18.00 12.69
N PHE A 14 -2.84 17.36 11.52
CA PHE A 14 -3.91 16.57 10.90
C PHE A 14 -4.32 15.32 11.71
N VAL A 15 -3.41 14.77 12.55
CA VAL A 15 -3.70 13.66 13.48
C VAL A 15 -4.23 14.20 14.81
N LEU A 16 -3.61 15.28 15.29
CA LEU A 16 -3.80 15.75 16.67
C LEU A 16 -4.97 16.72 16.82
N GLU A 17 -5.23 17.55 15.81
CA GLU A 17 -6.19 18.66 15.91
C GLU A 17 -7.51 18.37 15.17
N HIS A 18 -7.55 17.33 14.32
CA HIS A 18 -8.71 17.04 13.50
C HIS A 18 -9.33 15.68 13.86
N SER A 19 -10.62 15.69 14.22
CA SER A 19 -11.50 14.54 14.11
C SER A 19 -11.74 14.24 12.62
N TYR A 20 -10.72 13.73 11.94
CA TYR A 20 -10.78 13.52 10.49
C TYR A 20 -11.69 12.34 10.16
N SER A 21 -12.95 12.63 9.81
CA SER A 21 -13.87 11.64 9.23
C SER A 21 -14.00 11.89 7.72
N GLU A 22 -12.96 11.56 6.94
CA GLU A 22 -13.20 11.37 5.52
C GLU A 22 -13.95 10.05 5.31
N LYS A 23 -15.10 10.12 4.66
CA LYS A 23 -15.70 8.94 4.06
C LYS A 23 -14.68 8.44 3.04
N ILE A 24 -14.10 7.27 3.30
CA ILE A 24 -13.25 6.58 2.32
C ILE A 24 -14.08 6.53 1.04
N PRO A 25 -13.67 7.24 -0.03
CA PRO A 25 -14.43 7.22 -1.26
C PRO A 25 -14.52 5.76 -1.67
N GLU A 26 -15.74 5.28 -1.90
CA GLU A 26 -16.03 3.91 -2.32
C GLU A 26 -15.36 3.72 -3.68
N LYS A 27 -14.07 3.39 -3.65
CA LYS A 27 -13.22 3.40 -4.82
C LYS A 27 -13.45 2.06 -5.48
N LEU A 28 -14.45 2.07 -6.37
CA LEU A 28 -15.05 0.96 -7.09
C LEU A 28 -16.07 0.23 -6.21
N SER A 29 -17.35 0.25 -6.62
CA SER A 29 -18.25 -0.84 -6.25
C SER A 29 -17.61 -2.10 -6.84
N PRO A 30 -17.04 -3.01 -6.03
CA PRO A 30 -16.53 -4.25 -6.57
C PRO A 30 -17.69 -4.97 -7.29
N PRO A 31 -17.40 -5.81 -8.30
CA PRO A 31 -18.37 -6.79 -8.74
C PRO A 31 -18.95 -7.52 -7.52
N ASN A 32 -20.20 -7.91 -7.57
CA ASN A 32 -20.79 -8.68 -6.48
C ASN A 32 -20.13 -10.06 -6.47
N PHE A 33 -19.25 -10.31 -5.49
CA PHE A 33 -18.54 -11.58 -5.33
C PHE A 33 -19.27 -12.47 -4.34
N SER A 34 -19.39 -13.74 -4.67
CA SER A 34 -20.04 -14.74 -3.82
C SER A 34 -19.10 -15.21 -2.72
N THR A 35 -17.78 -15.11 -2.93
CA THR A 35 -16.75 -15.56 -1.99
C THR A 35 -15.54 -14.62 -1.96
N VAL A 36 -14.80 -14.64 -0.84
CA VAL A 36 -13.50 -13.97 -0.70
C VAL A 36 -12.48 -14.49 -1.72
N SER A 37 -12.58 -15.76 -2.12
CA SER A 37 -11.69 -16.33 -3.14
C SER A 37 -11.94 -15.72 -4.52
N GLU A 38 -13.18 -15.45 -4.89
CA GLU A 38 -13.52 -14.77 -6.15
C GLU A 38 -12.98 -13.34 -6.15
N GLU A 39 -13.15 -12.63 -5.03
CA GLU A 39 -12.60 -11.28 -4.86
C GLU A 39 -11.07 -11.27 -4.96
N LEU A 40 -10.38 -12.19 -4.27
CA LEU A 40 -8.93 -12.31 -4.35
C LEU A 40 -8.47 -12.61 -5.78
N ASN A 41 -9.12 -13.55 -6.46
CA ASN A 41 -8.82 -13.90 -7.84
C ASN A 41 -9.01 -12.70 -8.78
N TYR A 42 -10.07 -11.90 -8.57
CA TYR A 42 -10.28 -10.67 -9.30
C TYR A 42 -9.14 -9.67 -9.08
N VAL A 43 -8.77 -9.40 -7.82
CA VAL A 43 -7.67 -8.46 -7.50
C VAL A 43 -6.34 -8.93 -8.09
N VAL A 44 -6.00 -10.21 -7.89
CA VAL A 44 -4.77 -10.82 -8.43
C VAL A 44 -4.76 -10.74 -9.95
N SER A 45 -5.89 -11.00 -10.61
CA SER A 45 -5.98 -10.87 -12.07
C SER A 45 -5.64 -9.44 -12.52
N LYS A 46 -6.21 -8.40 -11.89
CA LYS A 46 -5.93 -7.00 -12.25
C LYS A 46 -4.47 -6.63 -12.06
N VAL A 47 -3.84 -7.16 -11.01
CA VAL A 47 -2.41 -6.96 -10.76
C VAL A 47 -1.56 -7.67 -11.81
N ILE A 48 -1.82 -8.94 -12.13
CA ILE A 48 -1.05 -9.73 -13.11
C ILE A 48 -1.14 -9.12 -14.52
N HIS A 49 -2.28 -8.53 -14.91
CA HIS A 49 -2.38 -7.83 -16.19
C HIS A 49 -1.36 -6.68 -16.34
N SER A 50 -0.94 -6.07 -15.22
CA SER A 50 0.02 -4.95 -15.23
C SER A 50 1.42 -5.34 -14.75
N PHE A 51 1.55 -6.44 -14.00
CA PHE A 51 2.79 -6.90 -13.37
C PHE A 51 3.04 -8.37 -13.69
N ALA A 52 4.29 -8.76 -13.92
CA ALA A 52 4.59 -10.09 -14.49
C ALA A 52 4.17 -11.27 -13.60
N ARG A 53 4.15 -11.11 -12.27
CA ARG A 53 3.83 -12.18 -11.33
C ARG A 53 3.42 -11.63 -9.96
N VAL A 54 2.62 -12.43 -9.25
CA VAL A 54 2.31 -12.29 -7.83
C VAL A 54 2.87 -13.55 -7.14
N ILE A 55 3.64 -13.37 -6.08
CA ILE A 55 4.24 -14.46 -5.31
C ILE A 55 3.61 -14.42 -3.92
N SER A 56 3.00 -15.52 -3.49
CA SER A 56 2.54 -15.72 -2.12
C SER A 56 3.54 -16.59 -1.37
N VAL A 57 3.80 -16.23 -0.12
CA VAL A 57 4.62 -17.03 0.80
C VAL A 57 3.80 -17.26 2.05
N ASP A 58 3.55 -18.53 2.36
CA ASP A 58 2.97 -18.93 3.63
C ASP A 58 4.04 -18.76 4.72
N LEU A 59 3.71 -17.95 5.72
CA LEU A 59 4.55 -17.65 6.87
C LEU A 59 3.88 -18.12 8.17
N SER A 60 2.86 -18.98 8.09
CA SER A 60 2.09 -19.45 9.24
C SER A 60 2.95 -20.36 10.11
N PRO A 61 3.37 -19.92 11.32
CA PRO A 61 4.01 -20.81 12.27
C PRO A 61 2.97 -21.73 12.91
N GLU A 62 3.42 -22.88 13.41
CA GLU A 62 2.59 -23.89 14.09
C GLU A 62 1.63 -23.31 15.14
N PHE A 63 2.08 -22.32 15.93
CA PHE A 63 1.24 -21.73 16.97
C PHE A 63 0.07 -20.90 16.43
N LEU A 64 0.18 -20.33 15.22
CA LEU A 64 -0.96 -19.65 14.57
C LEU A 64 -1.92 -20.68 13.97
N LEU A 65 -1.38 -21.72 13.33
CA LEU A 65 -2.19 -22.78 12.71
C LEU A 65 -3.06 -23.52 13.73
N ARG A 66 -2.56 -23.73 14.96
CA ARG A 66 -3.36 -24.31 16.06
C ARG A 66 -4.58 -23.46 16.45
N GLU A 67 -4.53 -22.16 16.18
CA GLU A 67 -5.59 -21.21 16.46
C GLU A 67 -6.40 -20.84 15.20
N ASP A 68 -6.25 -21.62 14.11
CA ASP A 68 -6.88 -21.34 12.80
C ASP A 68 -6.50 -19.97 12.21
N LEU A 69 -5.29 -19.49 12.52
CA LEU A 69 -4.74 -18.25 12.01
C LEU A 69 -3.68 -18.50 10.94
N HIS A 70 -3.79 -17.77 9.82
CA HIS A 70 -2.88 -17.86 8.69
C HIS A 70 -2.14 -16.53 8.47
N ALA A 71 -0.83 -16.61 8.25
CA ALA A 71 0.01 -15.47 7.93
C ALA A 71 0.59 -15.63 6.53
N ILE A 72 0.24 -14.72 5.62
CA ILE A 72 0.73 -14.75 4.24
C ILE A 72 1.45 -13.44 3.92
N ARG A 73 2.60 -13.55 3.25
CA ARG A 73 3.26 -12.41 2.63
C ARG A 73 3.13 -12.49 1.12
N MET A 74 2.50 -11.48 0.53
CA MET A 74 2.49 -11.31 -0.92
C MET A 74 3.61 -10.38 -1.39
N VAL A 75 4.26 -10.77 -2.49
CA VAL A 75 5.30 -10.00 -3.17
C VAL A 75 4.92 -9.83 -4.63
N VAL A 76 4.84 -8.58 -5.07
CA VAL A 76 4.59 -8.21 -6.47
C VAL A 76 5.82 -7.50 -7.03
N PRO A 77 6.70 -8.19 -7.78
CA PRO A 77 7.90 -7.59 -8.33
C PRO A 77 7.59 -6.38 -9.22
N GLY A 78 8.25 -5.26 -8.92
CA GLY A 78 8.07 -4.00 -9.64
C GLY A 78 7.10 -3.02 -9.00
N MET A 79 6.35 -3.44 -7.97
CA MET A 79 5.69 -2.49 -7.07
C MET A 79 6.72 -1.79 -6.18
N LEU A 80 6.36 -0.60 -5.71
CA LEU A 80 7.20 0.21 -4.82
C LEU A 80 6.68 0.07 -3.39
N PRO A 81 7.51 -0.41 -2.45
CA PRO A 81 7.13 -0.38 -1.05
C PRO A 81 7.13 1.07 -0.57
N MET A 82 6.27 1.37 0.39
CA MET A 82 6.43 2.55 1.23
C MET A 82 7.61 2.31 2.17
N THR A 83 8.50 3.29 2.30
CA THR A 83 9.70 3.22 3.13
C THR A 83 9.76 4.48 4.01
N PHE A 84 10.00 4.30 5.31
CA PHE A 84 10.16 5.42 6.24
C PHE A 84 11.59 5.92 6.28
N GLY A 85 11.76 7.23 6.46
CA GLY A 85 13.06 7.87 6.53
C GLY A 85 13.64 8.22 5.15
N GLU A 86 14.18 9.44 5.07
CA GLU A 86 14.70 9.99 3.81
C GLU A 86 15.82 9.13 3.21
N GLN A 87 16.73 8.63 4.04
CA GLN A 87 17.82 7.75 3.61
C GLN A 87 17.36 6.42 2.99
N TYR A 88 16.11 6.01 3.24
CA TYR A 88 15.55 4.77 2.71
C TYR A 88 14.56 5.00 1.56
N ARG A 89 14.45 6.24 1.07
CA ARG A 89 13.56 6.61 -0.04
C ARG A 89 13.89 5.79 -1.29
N ARG A 90 13.06 4.81 -1.61
CA ARG A 90 13.18 3.97 -2.81
C ARG A 90 12.29 4.48 -3.93
N VAL A 91 12.68 5.60 -4.54
CA VAL A 91 11.95 6.18 -5.67
C VAL A 91 12.52 5.69 -7.00
N SER A 92 11.66 5.13 -7.84
CA SER A 92 12.00 4.76 -9.22
C SER A 92 10.95 5.32 -10.17
N ILE A 93 11.32 6.31 -10.97
CA ILE A 93 10.42 6.96 -11.94
C ILE A 93 9.80 5.93 -12.88
N THR A 94 10.57 4.93 -13.33
CA THR A 94 10.10 3.86 -14.21
C THR A 94 8.97 3.04 -13.55
N ARG A 95 9.14 2.64 -12.28
CA ARG A 95 8.12 1.89 -11.54
C ARG A 95 6.90 2.74 -11.21
N ILE A 96 7.09 4.02 -10.89
CA ILE A 96 5.99 4.98 -10.68
C ILE A 96 5.16 5.11 -11.95
N LYS A 97 5.79 5.36 -13.11
CA LYS A 97 5.09 5.47 -14.39
C LYS A 97 4.31 4.19 -14.73
N LYS A 98 4.88 3.02 -14.42
CA LYS A 98 4.18 1.74 -14.58
C LYS A 98 2.92 1.64 -13.71
N TYR A 99 3.02 2.01 -12.44
CA TYR A 99 1.88 2.03 -11.52
C TYR A 99 0.80 3.06 -11.94
N LEU A 100 1.22 4.27 -12.33
CA LEU A 100 0.30 5.31 -12.78
C LEU A 100 -0.42 4.90 -14.07
N LYS A 101 0.23 4.16 -14.97
CA LYS A 101 -0.44 3.53 -16.12
C LYS A 101 -1.54 2.56 -15.67
N PHE A 102 -1.28 1.73 -14.66
CA PHE A 102 -2.28 0.84 -14.06
C PHE A 102 -3.46 1.63 -13.46
N LYS A 103 -3.20 2.78 -12.83
CA LYS A 103 -4.23 3.68 -12.29
C LYS A 103 -4.86 4.64 -13.31
N GLN A 104 -4.38 4.65 -14.55
CA GLN A 104 -4.78 5.62 -15.59
C GLN A 104 -4.53 7.09 -15.18
N GLU A 105 -3.47 7.34 -14.42
CA GLU A 105 -3.09 8.66 -13.92
C GLU A 105 -1.79 9.17 -14.59
N LYS A 106 -1.58 10.48 -14.58
CA LYS A 106 -0.34 11.12 -15.09
C LYS A 106 0.65 11.37 -13.94
N PHE A 107 1.94 11.27 -14.23
CA PHE A 107 2.98 11.60 -13.27
C PHE A 107 3.05 13.11 -13.04
N LYS A 108 2.87 13.54 -11.78
CA LYS A 108 2.87 14.95 -11.36
C LYS A 108 4.14 15.37 -10.60
N GLY A 109 5.10 14.47 -10.45
CA GLY A 109 6.29 14.69 -9.61
C GLY A 109 6.33 13.76 -8.39
N ILE A 110 7.36 13.94 -7.56
CA ILE A 110 7.58 13.18 -6.33
C ILE A 110 7.21 14.08 -5.15
N ASN A 111 6.42 13.58 -4.20
CA ASN A 111 6.21 14.28 -2.94
C ASN A 111 7.53 14.30 -2.16
N LEU A 112 8.06 15.50 -1.91
CA LEU A 112 9.29 15.67 -1.14
C LEU A 112 9.02 15.58 0.36
N ASN A 113 7.79 15.86 0.80
CA ASN A 113 7.41 15.73 2.19
C ASN A 113 7.37 14.25 2.60
N PRO A 114 7.80 13.92 3.81
CA PRO A 114 7.73 12.55 4.31
C PRO A 114 6.28 12.08 4.44
N HIS A 115 6.09 10.77 4.38
CA HIS A 115 4.77 10.18 4.53
C HIS A 115 4.22 10.44 5.95
N PRO A 116 2.93 10.77 6.11
CA PRO A 116 2.31 11.18 7.38
C PRO A 116 2.20 10.10 8.48
N PHE A 117 2.67 8.87 8.25
CA PHE A 117 2.61 7.79 9.23
C PHE A 117 4.02 7.53 9.80
N PRO A 118 4.19 7.33 11.12
CA PRO A 118 5.27 6.51 11.66
C PRO A 118 4.94 5.00 11.58
#